data_AF-M2Q121-F1
#
_entry.id   AF-M2Q121-F1
#
_cell.length_a   1.000
_cell.length_b   1.000
_cell.length_c   1.000
_cell.angle_alpha   90.00
_cell.angle_beta   90.00
_cell.angle_gamma   90.00
#
_symmetry.space_group_name_H-M   'P 1'
#
loop_
_entity.id
_entity.type
_entity.pdbx_description
1 polymer ?
#
loop_
_entity_poly.entity_id
_entity_poly.type
_entity_poly.pdbx_seq_one_letter_code
_entity_poly.pdbx_strand_id
1 'polypeptide(L)'
;METTGPIPNHKSINLILKRAEETRARKLKTKQHRKVLYPIQLIWRGLYFINTYSYFRIFITELIGTFLLNFVADGIYTNLFKNETNLSREALLVWLIAETIAVTFVLYVDLLIFAEYFSPSFNPTISFIYFFLGIINFFEFIWSVIVQFLAAFLQVMFIYYLYDIDHFLKIPTDTTCAFRDLVSEAIGTFFLNLTVMVCIHKTIKPSGPVSFIVGGMILTLPSGMVANPSITFGRMFFGVVLGLSPWSVIFFIIAQFIGTFVAIIVSGFIMFPCITDPYRHRRINELTKRLEGIKLESSEEDFSEDNIPEQIYL
;
A
#
# COMPACT_ATOMS: atom_id res chain seq x y z
N MET A 1 24.92 63.41 45.09
CA MET A 1 23.65 62.70 45.31
C MET A 1 23.98 61.27 45.72
N GLU A 2 24.10 61.06 47.03
CA GLU A 2 24.27 59.75 47.63
C GLU A 2 22.95 58.98 47.50
N THR A 3 22.96 57.87 46.76
CA THR A 3 21.79 57.00 46.64
C THR A 3 21.71 56.10 47.87
N THR A 4 21.16 56.61 48.97
CA THR A 4 20.78 55.85 50.16
C THR A 4 19.47 55.09 49.89
N GLY A 5 19.52 54.15 48.94
CA GLY A 5 18.48 53.12 48.86
C GLY A 5 18.58 52.19 50.08
N PRO A 6 17.47 51.70 50.65
CA PRO A 6 17.52 50.83 51.82
C PRO A 6 18.37 49.59 51.52
N ILE A 7 19.38 49.32 52.37
CA ILE A 7 20.20 48.11 52.29
C ILE A 7 19.24 46.92 52.39
N PRO A 8 19.20 46.02 51.39
CA PRO A 8 18.23 44.95 51.39
C PRO A 8 18.43 44.09 52.64
N ASN A 9 17.37 43.96 53.46
CA ASN A 9 17.35 43.10 54.64
C ASN A 9 17.88 41.69 54.26
N HIS A 10 18.69 41.06 55.12
CA HIS A 10 19.26 39.72 54.93
C HIS A 10 18.25 38.68 54.39
N LYS A 11 16.97 38.80 54.78
CA LYS A 11 15.85 37.96 54.31
C LYS A 11 15.53 38.16 52.82
N SER A 12 15.65 39.39 52.30
CA SER A 12 15.46 39.71 50.89
C SER A 12 16.64 39.25 50.02
N ILE A 13 17.88 39.33 50.52
CA ILE A 13 19.07 38.80 49.84
C ILE A 13 18.98 37.27 49.73
N ASN A 14 18.63 36.57 50.81
CA ASN A 14 18.44 35.12 50.81
C ASN A 14 17.35 34.67 49.84
N LEU A 15 16.25 35.43 49.71
CA LEU A 15 15.19 35.14 48.75
C LEU A 15 15.67 35.28 47.30
N ILE A 16 16.48 36.29 47.00
CA ILE A 16 17.06 36.50 45.68
C ILE A 16 18.02 35.36 45.32
N LEU A 17 18.90 34.98 46.24
CA LEU A 17 19.84 33.86 46.05
C LEU A 17 19.11 32.54 45.84
N LYS A 18 18.09 32.25 46.65
CA LYS A 18 17.25 31.05 46.48
C LYS A 18 16.58 31.00 45.11
N ARG A 19 16.00 32.12 44.65
CA ARG A 19 15.42 32.22 43.30
C ARG A 19 16.48 32.03 42.20
N ALA A 20 17.68 32.55 42.38
CA ALA A 20 18.78 32.40 41.43
C ALA A 20 19.26 30.94 41.33
N GLU A 21 19.35 30.23 42.46
CA GLU A 21 19.66 28.80 42.53
C GLU A 21 18.57 27.95 41.88
N GLU A 22 17.30 28.19 42.19
CA GLU A 22 16.17 27.52 41.55
C GLU A 22 16.18 27.74 40.02
N THR A 23 16.50 28.96 39.59
CA THR A 23 16.61 29.29 38.16
C THR A 23 17.80 28.58 37.50
N ARG A 24 18.96 28.49 38.15
CA ARG A 24 20.13 27.74 37.67
C ARG A 24 19.82 26.24 37.60
N ALA A 25 19.18 25.67 38.61
CA ALA A 25 18.79 24.27 38.65
C ALA A 25 17.79 23.93 37.53
N ARG A 26 16.79 24.79 37.28
CA ARG A 26 15.90 24.66 36.12
C ARG A 26 16.68 24.69 34.80
N LYS A 27 17.57 25.67 34.61
CA LYS A 27 18.39 25.77 33.38
C LYS A 27 19.27 24.54 33.17
N LEU A 28 19.88 24.00 34.23
CA LEU A 28 20.69 22.78 34.19
C LEU A 28 19.85 21.55 33.82
N LYS A 29 18.69 21.37 34.46
CA LYS A 29 17.75 20.28 34.15
C LYS A 29 17.28 20.35 32.70
N THR A 30 16.93 21.53 32.20
CA THR A 30 16.54 21.73 30.79
C THR A 30 17.71 21.45 29.82
N LYS A 31 18.94 21.83 30.18
CA LYS A 31 20.14 21.58 29.35
C LYS A 31 20.48 20.10 29.30
N GLN A 32 20.34 19.38 30.42
CA GLN A 32 20.51 17.92 30.49
C GLN A 32 19.41 17.19 29.72
N HIS A 33 18.15 17.61 29.87
CA HIS A 33 17.01 17.07 29.11
C HIS A 33 17.19 17.27 27.60
N ARG A 34 17.67 18.45 27.17
CA ARG A 34 18.03 18.69 25.76
C ARG A 34 19.17 17.80 25.29
N LYS A 35 20.24 17.62 26.08
CA LYS A 35 21.36 16.73 25.69
C LYS A 35 20.93 15.27 25.50
N VAL A 36 20.00 14.77 26.32
CA VAL A 36 19.48 13.39 26.22
C VAL A 36 18.50 13.25 25.05
N LEU A 37 17.63 14.25 24.82
CA LEU A 37 16.67 14.22 23.71
C LEU A 37 17.26 14.57 22.34
N TYR A 38 18.35 15.32 22.30
CA TYR A 38 18.95 15.77 21.05
C TYR A 38 19.33 14.64 20.08
N PRO A 39 19.98 13.54 20.49
CA PRO A 39 20.24 12.41 19.58
C PRO A 39 18.94 11.78 19.06
N ILE A 40 17.91 11.65 19.91
CA ILE A 40 16.58 11.17 19.52
C ILE A 40 15.94 12.12 18.49
N GLN A 41 15.99 13.43 18.73
CA GLN A 41 15.50 14.45 17.80
C GLN A 41 16.29 14.49 16.49
N LEU A 42 17.58 14.18 16.51
CA LEU A 42 18.43 14.11 15.32
C LEU A 42 18.03 12.89 14.47
N ILE A 43 17.80 11.73 15.10
CA ILE A 43 17.25 10.53 14.44
C ILE A 43 15.88 10.86 13.84
N TRP A 44 14.97 11.47 14.60
CA TRP A 44 13.65 11.85 14.10
C TRP A 44 13.71 12.86 12.95
N ARG A 45 14.64 13.82 12.99
CA ARG A 45 14.88 14.74 11.87
C ARG A 45 15.42 14.02 10.63
N GLY A 46 16.32 13.06 10.81
CA GLY A 46 16.81 12.19 9.73
C GLY A 46 15.68 11.37 9.12
N LEU A 47 14.87 10.70 9.95
CA LEU A 47 13.70 9.94 9.52
C LEU A 47 12.65 10.83 8.83
N TYR A 48 12.41 12.04 9.34
CA TYR A 48 11.51 13.01 8.71
C TYR A 48 12.02 13.44 7.33
N PHE A 49 13.33 13.70 7.20
CA PHE A 49 13.95 14.05 5.93
C PHE A 49 13.93 12.89 4.92
N ILE A 50 14.15 11.65 5.37
CA ILE A 50 14.00 10.46 4.53
C ILE A 50 12.53 10.27 4.13
N ASN A 51 11.60 10.53 5.05
CA ASN A 51 10.16 10.50 4.79
C ASN A 51 9.72 11.59 3.79
N THR A 52 10.50 12.63 3.49
CA THR A 52 10.11 13.56 2.40
C THR A 52 10.26 12.96 0.99
N TYR A 53 10.91 11.79 0.85
CA TYR A 53 11.07 11.12 -0.44
C TYR A 53 9.92 10.15 -0.74
N SER A 54 9.23 10.36 -1.87
CA SER A 54 8.12 9.50 -2.36
C SER A 54 8.51 8.01 -2.36
N TYR A 55 9.70 7.68 -2.90
CA TYR A 55 10.20 6.31 -3.01
C TYR A 55 10.40 5.58 -1.68
N PHE A 56 10.78 6.31 -0.61
CA PHE A 56 10.93 5.69 0.71
C PHE A 56 9.56 5.36 1.32
N ARG A 57 8.56 6.22 1.11
CA ARG A 57 7.19 5.95 1.56
C ARG A 57 6.61 4.74 0.84
N ILE A 58 6.73 4.71 -0.50
CA ILE A 58 6.34 3.56 -1.32
C ILE A 58 7.04 2.30 -0.82
N PHE A 59 8.35 2.37 -0.57
CA PHE A 59 9.11 1.23 -0.05
C PHE A 59 8.51 0.69 1.26
N ILE A 60 8.29 1.54 2.27
CA ILE A 60 7.76 1.08 3.56
C ILE A 60 6.34 0.53 3.42
N THR A 61 5.47 1.23 2.70
CA THR A 61 4.08 0.81 2.50
C THR A 61 4.01 -0.52 1.76
N GLU A 62 4.62 -0.62 0.58
CA GLU A 62 4.58 -1.83 -0.23
C GLU A 62 5.29 -3.00 0.46
N LEU A 63 6.39 -2.75 1.18
CA LEU A 63 7.10 -3.80 1.91
C LEU A 63 6.23 -4.37 3.03
N ILE A 64 5.68 -3.52 3.90
CA ILE A 64 4.92 -3.97 5.07
C ILE A 64 3.60 -4.62 4.64
N GLY A 65 2.82 -3.97 3.78
CA GLY A 65 1.51 -4.51 3.38
C GLY A 65 1.61 -5.78 2.55
N THR A 66 2.56 -5.84 1.59
CA THR A 66 2.77 -7.08 0.84
C THR A 66 3.31 -8.19 1.73
N PHE A 67 4.23 -7.89 2.66
CA PHE A 67 4.74 -8.89 3.59
C PHE A 67 3.61 -9.44 4.46
N LEU A 68 2.80 -8.57 5.06
CA LEU A 68 1.74 -8.98 5.98
C LEU A 68 0.65 -9.79 5.28
N LEU A 69 0.17 -9.32 4.13
CA LEU A 69 -0.83 -10.03 3.33
C LEU A 69 -0.35 -11.42 2.93
N ASN A 70 0.87 -11.52 2.38
CA ASN A 70 1.43 -12.79 1.94
C ASN A 70 1.73 -13.72 3.12
N PHE A 71 2.27 -13.18 4.22
CA PHE A 71 2.58 -13.94 5.43
C PHE A 71 1.33 -14.56 6.05
N VAL A 72 0.21 -13.83 6.09
CA VAL A 72 -1.05 -14.36 6.60
C VAL A 72 -1.60 -15.43 5.66
N ALA A 73 -1.61 -15.19 4.35
CA ALA A 73 -2.13 -16.14 3.38
C ALA A 73 -1.38 -17.49 3.42
N ASP A 74 -0.04 -17.47 3.35
CA ASP A 74 0.73 -18.72 3.35
C ASP A 74 0.93 -19.28 4.79
N GLY A 75 0.83 -18.43 5.81
CA GLY A 75 1.05 -18.79 7.21
C GLY A 75 -0.09 -19.59 7.83
N ILE A 76 -1.35 -19.42 7.41
CA ILE A 76 -2.49 -20.16 7.98
C ILE A 76 -2.38 -21.64 7.67
N TYR A 77 -2.09 -21.98 6.41
CA TYR A 77 -1.85 -23.35 5.99
C TYR A 77 -0.71 -23.98 6.80
N THR A 78 0.40 -23.25 6.91
CA THR A 78 1.59 -23.70 7.64
C THR A 78 1.32 -23.88 9.13
N ASN A 79 0.55 -22.99 9.74
CA ASN A 79 0.18 -23.09 11.14
C ASN A 79 -0.72 -24.29 11.43
N LEU A 80 -1.68 -24.57 10.55
CA LEU A 80 -2.63 -25.66 10.73
C LEU A 80 -2.03 -27.04 10.41
N PHE A 81 -1.18 -27.13 9.40
CA PHE A 81 -0.76 -28.40 8.83
C PHE A 81 0.75 -28.57 8.71
N LYS A 82 1.54 -27.53 8.98
CA LYS A 82 2.99 -27.47 8.72
C LYS A 82 3.29 -27.81 7.27
N ASN A 83 3.63 -29.08 7.01
CA ASN A 83 3.98 -29.61 5.70
C ASN A 83 3.11 -30.82 5.30
N GLU A 84 2.02 -31.09 6.00
CA GLU A 84 1.17 -32.26 5.76
C GLU A 84 0.45 -32.14 4.42
N THR A 85 0.60 -33.13 3.55
CA THR A 85 0.04 -33.11 2.18
C THR A 85 -1.26 -33.89 2.07
N ASN A 86 -1.52 -34.83 2.98
CA ASN A 86 -2.68 -35.71 2.94
C ASN A 86 -3.76 -35.24 3.92
N LEU A 87 -4.48 -34.19 3.52
CA LEU A 87 -5.55 -33.59 4.34
C LEU A 87 -6.92 -34.18 4.01
N SER A 88 -7.76 -34.37 5.03
CA SER A 88 -9.16 -34.74 4.84
C SER A 88 -9.95 -33.58 4.21
N ARG A 89 -11.11 -33.88 3.62
CA ARG A 89 -11.97 -32.84 3.03
C ARG A 89 -12.43 -31.81 4.07
N GLU A 90 -12.69 -32.27 5.28
CA GLU A 90 -13.10 -31.43 6.41
C GLU A 90 -11.96 -30.49 6.83
N ALA A 91 -10.73 -30.99 6.89
CA ALA A 91 -9.54 -30.18 7.18
C ALA A 91 -9.32 -29.10 6.11
N LEU A 92 -9.46 -29.46 4.82
CA LEU A 92 -9.38 -28.51 3.70
C LEU A 92 -10.48 -27.45 3.77
N LEU A 93 -11.70 -27.82 4.16
CA LEU A 93 -12.80 -26.87 4.32
C LEU A 93 -12.54 -25.88 5.47
N VAL A 94 -12.05 -26.38 6.61
CA VAL A 94 -11.68 -25.52 7.76
C VAL A 94 -10.58 -24.55 7.36
N TRP A 95 -9.56 -25.03 6.65
CA TRP A 95 -8.50 -24.18 6.13
C TRP A 95 -9.03 -23.11 5.18
N LEU A 96 -9.83 -23.48 4.18
CA LEU A 96 -10.39 -22.54 3.22
C LEU A 96 -11.20 -21.42 3.90
N ILE A 97 -11.99 -21.75 4.92
CA ILE A 97 -12.76 -20.76 5.70
C ILE A 97 -11.83 -19.87 6.53
N ALA A 98 -10.86 -20.45 7.23
CA ALA A 98 -9.90 -19.70 8.06
C ALA A 98 -9.05 -18.75 7.20
N GLU A 99 -8.53 -19.25 6.08
CA GLU A 99 -7.80 -18.53 5.04
C GLU A 99 -8.60 -17.31 4.58
N THR A 100 -9.83 -17.56 4.15
CA THR A 100 -10.73 -16.50 3.65
C THR A 100 -10.91 -15.40 4.67
N ILE A 101 -11.26 -15.75 5.92
CA ILE A 101 -11.54 -14.76 6.97
C ILE A 101 -10.30 -13.93 7.27
N ALA A 102 -9.16 -14.59 7.45
CA ALA A 102 -7.93 -13.92 7.82
C ALA A 102 -7.39 -13.02 6.71
N VAL A 103 -7.36 -13.50 5.45
CA VAL A 103 -6.94 -12.69 4.30
C VAL A 103 -7.88 -11.50 4.12
N THR A 104 -9.20 -11.69 4.23
CA THR A 104 -10.17 -10.60 4.17
C THR A 104 -9.90 -9.54 5.24
N PHE A 105 -9.70 -9.95 6.49
CA PHE A 105 -9.49 -9.01 7.60
C PHE A 105 -8.14 -8.29 7.51
N VAL A 106 -7.06 -9.00 7.20
CA VAL A 106 -5.74 -8.39 7.06
C VAL A 106 -5.72 -7.43 5.89
N LEU A 107 -6.27 -7.81 4.74
CA LEU A 107 -6.36 -6.93 3.58
C LEU A 107 -7.22 -5.69 3.87
N TYR A 108 -8.33 -5.84 4.59
CA TYR A 108 -9.15 -4.71 5.02
C TYR A 108 -8.34 -3.74 5.88
N VAL A 109 -7.61 -4.26 6.87
CA VAL A 109 -6.79 -3.46 7.80
C VAL A 109 -5.62 -2.80 7.08
N ASP A 110 -4.90 -3.52 6.23
CA ASP A 110 -3.79 -2.97 5.45
C ASP A 110 -4.25 -1.80 4.57
N LEU A 111 -5.35 -2.00 3.82
CA LEU A 111 -5.92 -0.94 3.01
C LEU A 111 -6.46 0.20 3.89
N LEU A 112 -7.03 -0.07 5.05
CA LEU A 112 -7.49 0.98 5.96
C LEU A 112 -6.33 1.85 6.46
N ILE A 113 -5.20 1.24 6.82
CA ILE A 113 -4.01 1.93 7.32
C ILE A 113 -3.35 2.74 6.21
N PHE A 114 -3.12 2.13 5.05
CA PHE A 114 -2.26 2.72 4.03
C PHE A 114 -3.00 3.51 2.95
N ALA A 115 -4.26 3.18 2.64
CA ALA A 115 -5.00 3.86 1.57
C ALA A 115 -5.47 5.28 1.95
N GLU A 116 -5.40 5.63 3.24
CA GLU A 116 -5.68 7.00 3.69
C GLU A 116 -4.53 7.97 3.38
N TYR A 117 -3.31 7.44 3.21
CA TYR A 117 -2.11 8.26 3.03
C TYR A 117 -1.47 8.10 1.65
N PHE A 118 -1.64 6.95 1.01
CA PHE A 118 -1.00 6.57 -0.25
C PHE A 118 -1.97 5.81 -1.17
N SER A 119 -1.49 5.44 -2.35
CA SER A 119 -2.14 4.45 -3.22
C SER A 119 -1.47 3.09 -3.03
N PRO A 120 -1.72 2.37 -1.92
CA PRO A 120 -1.12 1.07 -1.67
C PRO A 120 -1.62 0.06 -2.69
N SER A 121 -0.70 -0.68 -3.28
CA SER A 121 -1.05 -1.72 -4.25
C SER A 121 -0.99 -3.10 -3.64
N PHE A 122 0.10 -3.41 -2.93
CA PHE A 122 0.45 -4.74 -2.40
C PHE A 122 0.42 -5.87 -3.44
N ASN A 123 0.35 -5.50 -4.72
CA ASN A 123 0.03 -6.36 -5.84
C ASN A 123 0.49 -5.71 -7.14
N PRO A 124 1.39 -6.34 -7.91
CA PRO A 124 1.87 -5.79 -9.18
C PRO A 124 0.77 -5.47 -10.20
N THR A 125 -0.35 -6.21 -10.21
CA THR A 125 -1.46 -5.90 -11.12
C THR A 125 -2.18 -4.61 -10.74
N ILE A 126 -2.35 -4.35 -9.45
CA ILE A 126 -2.93 -3.10 -8.94
C ILE A 126 -1.98 -1.93 -9.15
N SER A 127 -0.67 -2.12 -8.92
CA SER A 127 0.34 -1.10 -9.25
C SER A 127 0.29 -0.74 -10.74
N PHE A 128 0.07 -1.73 -11.61
CA PHE A 128 -0.11 -1.50 -13.04
C PHE A 128 -1.38 -0.69 -13.34
N ILE A 129 -2.51 -0.94 -12.66
CA ILE A 129 -3.71 -0.10 -12.78
C ILE A 129 -3.44 1.34 -12.37
N TYR A 130 -2.74 1.58 -11.25
CA TYR A 130 -2.38 2.92 -10.82
C TYR A 130 -1.48 3.63 -11.83
N PHE A 131 -0.51 2.92 -12.40
CA PHE A 131 0.31 3.45 -13.49
C PHE A 131 -0.51 3.76 -14.74
N PHE A 132 -1.37 2.83 -15.16
CA PHE A 132 -2.22 2.97 -16.35
C PHE A 132 -3.17 4.17 -16.25
N LEU A 133 -3.71 4.42 -15.05
CA LEU A 133 -4.57 5.56 -14.76
C LEU A 133 -3.80 6.87 -14.53
N GLY A 134 -2.46 6.83 -14.51
CA GLY A 134 -1.61 8.00 -14.27
C GLY A 134 -1.57 8.48 -12.81
N ILE A 135 -1.96 7.62 -11.86
CA ILE A 135 -1.92 7.91 -10.41
C ILE A 135 -0.47 7.88 -9.91
N ILE A 136 0.34 6.95 -10.44
CA ILE A 136 1.78 6.85 -10.17
C ILE A 136 2.57 6.90 -11.47
N ASN A 137 3.82 7.34 -11.41
CA ASN A 137 4.69 7.35 -12.59
C ASN A 137 5.35 5.98 -12.85
N PHE A 138 6.01 5.83 -14.01
CA PHE A 138 6.64 4.58 -14.42
C PHE A 138 7.71 4.07 -13.42
N PHE A 139 8.53 4.97 -12.87
CA PHE A 139 9.57 4.58 -11.92
C PHE A 139 8.99 4.17 -10.57
N GLU A 140 7.94 4.85 -10.10
CA GLU A 140 7.19 4.45 -8.92
C GLU A 140 6.56 3.07 -9.10
N PHE A 141 5.97 2.79 -10.27
CA PHE A 141 5.45 1.46 -10.60
C PHE A 141 6.52 0.37 -10.52
N ILE A 142 7.64 0.54 -11.22
CA ILE A 142 8.74 -0.44 -11.20
C ILE A 142 9.28 -0.63 -9.79
N TRP A 143 9.43 0.47 -9.03
CA TRP A 143 9.89 0.41 -7.65
C TRP A 143 8.93 -0.37 -6.75
N SER A 144 7.62 -0.11 -6.84
CA SER A 144 6.59 -0.86 -6.10
C SER A 144 6.68 -2.36 -6.39
N VAL A 145 6.80 -2.74 -7.67
CA VAL A 145 6.89 -4.16 -8.07
C VAL A 145 8.13 -4.84 -7.48
N ILE A 146 9.30 -4.18 -7.53
CA ILE A 146 10.53 -4.71 -6.94
C ILE A 146 10.36 -4.93 -5.43
N VAL A 147 9.79 -3.95 -4.73
CA VAL A 147 9.57 -4.01 -3.29
C VAL A 147 8.56 -5.10 -2.92
N GLN A 148 7.50 -5.26 -3.70
CA GLN A 148 6.50 -6.32 -3.51
C GLN A 148 7.12 -7.71 -3.67
N PHE A 149 7.98 -7.93 -4.66
CA PHE A 149 8.69 -9.20 -4.81
C PHE A 149 9.69 -9.45 -3.68
N LEU A 150 10.37 -8.40 -3.21
CA LEU A 150 11.24 -8.50 -2.04
C LEU A 150 10.45 -8.90 -0.78
N ALA A 151 9.31 -8.26 -0.52
CA ALA A 151 8.42 -8.62 0.57
C ALA A 151 7.92 -10.07 0.45
N ALA A 152 7.52 -10.48 -0.76
CA ALA A 152 7.06 -11.84 -1.03
C ALA A 152 8.14 -12.90 -0.83
N PHE A 153 9.42 -12.56 -1.04
CA PHE A 153 10.53 -13.44 -0.72
C PHE A 153 10.81 -13.47 0.80
N LEU A 154 10.83 -12.30 1.45
CA LEU A 154 11.11 -12.18 2.88
C LEU A 154 10.06 -12.90 3.73
N GLN A 155 8.77 -12.81 3.38
CA GLN A 155 7.70 -13.50 4.12
C GLN A 155 7.90 -15.02 4.12
N VAL A 156 8.34 -15.61 3.00
CA VAL A 156 8.64 -17.04 2.90
C VAL A 156 9.76 -17.39 3.87
N MET A 157 10.84 -16.59 3.89
CA MET A 157 11.94 -16.82 4.84
C MET A 157 11.46 -16.80 6.30
N PHE A 158 10.53 -15.90 6.63
CA PHE A 158 9.95 -15.81 7.97
C PHE A 158 9.05 -16.99 8.31
N ILE A 159 8.25 -17.48 7.36
CA ILE A 159 7.45 -18.69 7.57
C ILE A 159 8.35 -19.89 7.86
N TYR A 160 9.38 -20.11 7.03
CA TYR A 160 10.33 -21.20 7.25
C TYR A 160 10.99 -21.12 8.64
N TYR A 161 11.38 -19.92 9.06
CA TYR A 161 11.99 -19.70 10.36
C TYR A 161 11.02 -19.89 11.54
N LEU A 162 9.81 -19.31 11.46
CA LEU A 162 8.84 -19.33 12.57
C LEU A 162 8.20 -20.70 12.79
N TYR A 163 8.06 -21.50 11.73
CA TYR A 163 7.40 -22.80 11.79
C TYR A 163 8.38 -23.99 11.78
N ASP A 164 9.69 -23.71 11.85
CA ASP A 164 10.76 -24.72 11.92
C ASP A 164 10.65 -25.76 10.80
N ILE A 165 10.50 -25.27 9.55
CA ILE A 165 10.34 -26.13 8.38
C ILE A 165 11.70 -26.57 7.86
N ASP A 166 11.96 -27.88 7.96
CA ASP A 166 13.10 -28.52 7.31
C ASP A 166 13.04 -28.39 5.78
N HIS A 167 14.20 -28.19 5.13
CA HIS A 167 14.38 -27.99 3.69
C HIS A 167 13.99 -26.61 3.15
N PHE A 168 14.73 -25.59 3.61
CA PHE A 168 14.71 -24.23 3.09
C PHE A 168 14.76 -24.20 1.55
N LEU A 169 13.81 -23.49 0.92
CA LEU A 169 13.78 -23.19 -0.52
C LEU A 169 13.83 -24.41 -1.46
N LYS A 170 13.14 -25.50 -1.12
CA LYS A 170 12.94 -26.57 -2.10
C LYS A 170 12.00 -26.09 -3.21
N ILE A 171 12.55 -25.83 -4.39
CA ILE A 171 11.77 -25.38 -5.56
C ILE A 171 10.88 -26.53 -6.06
N PRO A 172 9.56 -26.33 -6.20
CA PRO A 172 8.66 -27.35 -6.75
C PRO A 172 8.98 -27.64 -8.23
N THR A 173 9.20 -28.92 -8.59
CA THR A 173 9.48 -29.33 -9.98
C THR A 173 8.29 -29.97 -10.69
N ASP A 174 7.36 -30.57 -9.92
CA ASP A 174 6.35 -31.47 -10.48
C ASP A 174 4.93 -30.87 -10.50
N THR A 175 4.78 -29.59 -10.14
CA THR A 175 3.48 -28.91 -10.16
C THR A 175 3.20 -28.31 -11.54
N THR A 176 2.42 -29.04 -12.34
CA THR A 176 1.77 -28.51 -13.55
C THR A 176 0.50 -27.75 -13.19
N CYS A 177 0.42 -26.47 -13.58
CA CYS A 177 -0.81 -25.69 -13.43
C CYS A 177 -1.95 -26.27 -14.29
N ALA A 178 -3.12 -26.51 -13.69
CA ALA A 178 -4.29 -26.87 -14.48
C ALA A 178 -4.85 -25.63 -15.18
N PHE A 179 -5.29 -25.78 -16.44
CA PHE A 179 -5.88 -24.68 -17.20
C PHE A 179 -7.08 -24.03 -16.48
N ARG A 180 -7.89 -24.83 -15.77
CA ARG A 180 -8.99 -24.35 -14.93
C ARG A 180 -8.51 -23.32 -13.89
N ASP A 181 -7.35 -23.56 -13.28
CA ASP A 181 -6.82 -22.68 -12.23
C ASP A 181 -6.28 -21.38 -12.85
N LEU A 182 -5.73 -21.43 -14.07
CA LEU A 182 -5.37 -20.23 -14.82
C LEU A 182 -6.60 -19.38 -15.17
N VAL A 183 -7.69 -20.00 -15.64
CA VAL A 183 -8.95 -19.28 -15.91
C VAL A 183 -9.50 -18.67 -14.62
N SER A 184 -9.44 -19.41 -13.52
CA SER A 184 -9.81 -18.97 -12.18
C SER A 184 -9.03 -17.72 -11.76
N GLU A 185 -7.70 -17.70 -11.95
CA GLU A 185 -6.85 -16.54 -11.67
C GLU A 185 -7.20 -15.32 -12.53
N ALA A 186 -7.48 -15.52 -13.82
CA ALA A 186 -7.90 -14.43 -14.70
C ALA A 186 -9.22 -13.81 -14.25
N ILE A 187 -10.21 -14.64 -13.87
CA ILE A 187 -11.52 -14.18 -13.38
C ILE A 187 -11.38 -13.43 -12.05
N GLY A 188 -10.62 -13.98 -11.10
CA GLY A 188 -10.38 -13.34 -9.80
C GLY A 188 -9.69 -11.99 -9.97
N THR A 189 -8.65 -11.93 -10.79
CA THR A 189 -7.87 -10.71 -11.04
C THR A 189 -8.68 -9.66 -11.81
N PHE A 190 -9.57 -10.09 -12.72
CA PHE A 190 -10.51 -9.22 -13.40
C PHE A 190 -11.43 -8.49 -12.41
N PHE A 191 -12.12 -9.22 -11.54
CA PHE A 191 -13.06 -8.62 -10.58
C PHE A 191 -12.34 -7.80 -9.50
N LEU A 192 -11.15 -8.22 -9.07
CA LEU A 192 -10.31 -7.44 -8.17
C LEU A 192 -9.96 -6.07 -8.78
N ASN A 193 -9.36 -6.05 -9.99
CA ASN A 193 -8.95 -4.81 -10.63
C ASN A 193 -10.15 -3.94 -11.02
N LEU A 194 -11.26 -4.54 -11.48
CA LEU A 194 -12.48 -3.80 -11.74
C LEU A 194 -13.00 -3.11 -10.47
N THR A 195 -12.98 -3.80 -9.32
CA THR A 195 -13.39 -3.24 -8.02
C THR A 195 -12.51 -2.06 -7.62
N VAL A 196 -11.18 -2.20 -7.76
CA VAL A 196 -10.23 -1.10 -7.51
C VAL A 196 -10.56 0.11 -8.41
N MET A 197 -10.81 -0.11 -9.69
CA MET A 197 -11.16 0.95 -10.64
C MET A 197 -12.50 1.62 -10.30
N VAL A 198 -13.50 0.86 -9.83
CA VAL A 198 -14.77 1.42 -9.29
C VAL A 198 -14.48 2.31 -8.09
N CYS A 199 -13.64 1.84 -7.15
CA CYS A 199 -13.31 2.62 -5.96
C CYS A 199 -12.67 3.96 -6.31
N ILE A 200 -11.74 3.96 -7.27
CA ILE A 200 -11.11 5.17 -7.79
C ILE A 200 -12.16 6.07 -8.46
N HIS A 201 -12.96 5.52 -9.38
CA HIS A 201 -13.97 6.27 -10.13
C HIS A 201 -15.01 6.94 -9.22
N LYS A 202 -15.46 6.23 -8.17
CA LYS A 202 -16.45 6.70 -7.21
C LYS A 202 -15.85 7.43 -6.02
N THR A 203 -14.52 7.56 -5.95
CA THR A 203 -13.80 8.17 -4.82
C THR A 203 -14.19 7.56 -3.45
N ILE A 204 -14.40 6.25 -3.40
CA ILE A 204 -14.74 5.52 -2.17
C ILE A 204 -13.49 4.80 -1.62
N LYS A 205 -13.42 4.64 -0.29
CA LYS A 205 -12.32 3.93 0.36
C LYS A 205 -12.28 2.46 -0.12
N PRO A 206 -11.11 1.94 -0.55
CA PRO A 206 -11.01 0.60 -1.13
C PRO A 206 -11.07 -0.53 -0.08
N SER A 207 -10.81 -0.24 1.20
CA SER A 207 -10.63 -1.27 2.24
C SER A 207 -11.79 -2.26 2.33
N GLY A 208 -13.04 -1.80 2.33
CA GLY A 208 -14.23 -2.66 2.32
C GLY A 208 -14.41 -3.42 1.01
N PRO A 209 -14.66 -2.73 -0.12
CA PRO A 209 -14.96 -3.39 -1.39
C PRO A 209 -13.87 -4.37 -1.85
N VAL A 210 -12.59 -3.98 -1.74
CA VAL A 210 -11.46 -4.79 -2.20
C VAL A 210 -11.25 -6.01 -1.30
N SER A 211 -11.33 -5.88 0.02
CA SER A 211 -11.18 -7.04 0.90
C SER A 211 -12.33 -8.04 0.74
N PHE A 212 -13.57 -7.56 0.60
CA PHE A 212 -14.73 -8.44 0.46
C PHE A 212 -14.77 -9.17 -0.89
N ILE A 213 -14.37 -8.52 -1.99
CA ILE A 213 -14.28 -9.22 -3.28
C ILE A 213 -13.19 -10.30 -3.23
N VAL A 214 -12.05 -10.02 -2.59
CA VAL A 214 -10.99 -11.03 -2.40
C VAL A 214 -11.49 -12.20 -1.58
N GLY A 215 -12.07 -11.96 -0.39
CA GLY A 215 -12.62 -13.01 0.46
C GLY A 215 -13.67 -13.88 -0.23
N GLY A 216 -14.65 -13.25 -0.88
CA GLY A 216 -15.71 -13.98 -1.59
C GLY A 216 -15.17 -14.85 -2.72
N MET A 217 -14.14 -14.37 -3.42
CA MET A 217 -13.52 -15.10 -4.53
C MET A 217 -12.61 -16.23 -4.05
N ILE A 218 -11.88 -16.10 -2.93
CA ILE A 218 -11.12 -17.21 -2.33
C ILE A 218 -12.03 -18.42 -2.07
N LEU A 219 -13.22 -18.20 -1.51
CA LEU A 219 -14.20 -19.27 -1.24
C LEU A 219 -14.77 -19.92 -2.50
N THR A 220 -14.79 -19.20 -3.62
CA THR A 220 -15.56 -19.58 -4.81
C THR A 220 -14.68 -20.18 -5.90
N LEU A 221 -13.45 -19.68 -6.04
CA LEU A 221 -12.59 -19.94 -7.17
C LEU A 221 -11.68 -21.17 -6.93
N PRO A 222 -11.57 -22.12 -7.88
CA PRO A 222 -10.78 -23.33 -7.71
C PRO A 222 -9.28 -23.10 -7.43
N SER A 223 -8.72 -21.97 -7.87
CA SER A 223 -7.33 -21.60 -7.59
C SER A 223 -7.11 -21.06 -6.18
N GLY A 224 -8.18 -20.81 -5.42
CA GLY A 224 -8.13 -20.06 -4.16
C GLY A 224 -7.90 -18.56 -4.35
N MET A 225 -8.01 -18.04 -5.58
CA MET A 225 -7.83 -16.63 -5.95
C MET A 225 -6.53 -16.02 -5.42
N VAL A 226 -5.38 -16.38 -5.99
CA VAL A 226 -4.12 -15.69 -5.65
C VAL A 226 -4.19 -14.24 -6.14
N ALA A 227 -4.59 -14.05 -7.39
CA ALA A 227 -4.83 -12.77 -8.06
C ALA A 227 -3.74 -11.71 -7.86
N ASN A 228 -2.51 -12.15 -7.55
CA ASN A 228 -1.42 -11.31 -7.11
C ASN A 228 -0.07 -11.92 -7.57
N PRO A 229 0.63 -11.28 -8.51
CA PRO A 229 1.92 -11.74 -8.97
C PRO A 229 2.98 -11.83 -7.87
N SER A 230 2.91 -11.01 -6.81
CA SER A 230 3.88 -11.08 -5.71
C SER A 230 3.70 -12.34 -4.86
N ILE A 231 2.47 -12.67 -4.46
CA ILE A 231 2.17 -13.94 -3.76
C ILE A 231 2.55 -15.13 -4.64
N THR A 232 2.18 -15.07 -5.92
CA THR A 232 2.50 -16.11 -6.91
C THR A 232 4.01 -16.35 -7.01
N PHE A 233 4.79 -15.27 -7.06
CA PHE A 233 6.25 -15.32 -7.06
C PHE A 233 6.81 -15.91 -5.76
N GLY A 234 6.31 -15.48 -4.60
CA GLY A 234 6.72 -16.02 -3.30
C GLY A 234 6.52 -17.54 -3.22
N ARG A 235 5.40 -18.04 -3.72
CA ARG A 235 5.09 -19.49 -3.77
C ARG A 235 6.05 -20.32 -4.61
N MET A 236 6.88 -19.71 -5.46
CA MET A 236 7.99 -20.41 -6.12
C MET A 236 9.03 -20.97 -5.14
N PHE A 237 9.16 -20.30 -4.00
CA PHE A 237 10.14 -20.58 -2.95
C PHE A 237 9.55 -21.40 -1.80
N PHE A 238 8.29 -21.80 -1.91
CA PHE A 238 7.55 -22.53 -0.90
C PHE A 238 7.49 -24.01 -1.27
N GLY A 239 8.15 -24.87 -0.49
CA GLY A 239 8.34 -26.28 -0.84
C GLY A 239 7.19 -27.24 -0.47
N VAL A 240 6.07 -26.72 0.04
CA VAL A 240 4.91 -27.51 0.52
C VAL A 240 3.69 -27.33 -0.41
N VAL A 241 2.49 -27.78 -0.02
CA VAL A 241 1.28 -27.85 -0.87
C VAL A 241 0.93 -26.55 -1.61
N LEU A 242 1.25 -25.38 -1.05
CA LEU A 242 1.00 -24.08 -1.70
C LEU A 242 2.05 -23.70 -2.76
N GLY A 243 3.11 -24.50 -2.89
CA GLY A 243 4.24 -24.25 -3.77
C GLY A 243 3.91 -24.33 -5.26
N LEU A 244 4.44 -23.40 -6.04
CA LEU A 244 4.30 -23.37 -7.50
C LEU A 244 5.65 -23.60 -8.19
N SER A 245 5.67 -24.42 -9.24
CA SER A 245 6.86 -24.52 -10.08
C SER A 245 7.12 -23.21 -10.79
N PRO A 246 8.39 -22.90 -11.16
CA PRO A 246 8.71 -21.66 -11.88
C PRO A 246 7.89 -21.48 -13.17
N TRP A 247 7.57 -22.56 -13.88
CA TRP A 247 6.70 -22.53 -15.06
C TRP A 247 5.25 -22.18 -14.72
N SER A 248 4.71 -22.77 -13.65
CA SER A 248 3.36 -22.45 -13.17
C SER A 248 3.25 -20.99 -12.74
N VAL A 249 4.27 -20.44 -12.07
CA VAL A 249 4.32 -19.01 -11.70
C VAL A 249 4.18 -18.12 -12.91
N ILE A 250 4.92 -18.39 -13.99
CA ILE A 250 4.83 -17.60 -15.23
C ILE A 250 3.41 -17.63 -15.79
N PHE A 251 2.78 -18.81 -15.88
CA PHE A 251 1.42 -18.93 -16.42
C PHE A 251 0.36 -18.27 -15.54
N PHE A 252 0.48 -18.38 -14.22
CA PHE A 252 -0.40 -17.69 -13.28
C PHE A 252 -0.30 -16.16 -13.45
N ILE A 253 0.91 -15.61 -13.52
CA ILE A 253 1.12 -14.17 -13.72
C ILE A 253 0.52 -13.70 -15.05
N ILE A 254 0.71 -14.47 -16.13
CA ILE A 254 0.09 -14.17 -17.43
C ILE A 254 -1.44 -14.14 -17.30
N ALA A 255 -2.03 -15.14 -16.67
CA ALA A 255 -3.47 -15.22 -16.47
C ALA A 255 -4.01 -14.03 -15.64
N GLN A 256 -3.29 -13.64 -14.59
CA GLN A 256 -3.62 -12.48 -13.76
C GLN A 256 -3.63 -11.20 -14.60
N PHE A 257 -2.59 -10.95 -15.41
CA PHE A 257 -2.55 -9.79 -16.29
C PHE A 257 -3.62 -9.82 -17.40
N ILE A 258 -3.98 -11.00 -17.93
CA ILE A 258 -5.14 -11.13 -18.83
C ILE A 258 -6.40 -10.60 -18.14
N GLY A 259 -6.65 -11.00 -16.89
CA GLY A 259 -7.75 -10.47 -16.08
C GLY A 259 -7.69 -8.95 -15.91
N THR A 260 -6.51 -8.40 -15.62
CA THR A 260 -6.29 -6.96 -15.50
C THR A 260 -6.61 -6.21 -16.80
N PHE A 261 -6.17 -6.70 -17.95
CA PHE A 261 -6.46 -6.06 -19.25
C PHE A 261 -7.95 -6.09 -19.58
N VAL A 262 -8.65 -7.20 -19.29
CA VAL A 262 -10.10 -7.28 -19.46
C VAL A 262 -10.80 -6.27 -18.55
N ALA A 263 -10.33 -6.06 -17.32
CA ALA A 263 -10.89 -5.07 -16.40
C ALA A 263 -10.71 -3.64 -16.92
N ILE A 264 -9.54 -3.31 -17.48
CA ILE A 264 -9.29 -2.02 -18.14
C ILE A 264 -10.27 -1.78 -19.29
N ILE A 265 -10.47 -2.78 -20.15
CA ILE A 265 -11.38 -2.66 -21.30
C ILE A 265 -12.82 -2.42 -20.80
N VAL A 266 -13.31 -3.26 -19.88
CA VAL A 266 -14.68 -3.19 -19.36
C VAL A 266 -14.92 -1.87 -18.62
N SER A 267 -14.00 -1.46 -17.75
CA SER A 267 -14.10 -0.17 -17.06
C SER A 267 -14.06 1.01 -18.02
N GLY A 268 -13.31 0.92 -19.12
CA GLY A 268 -13.30 1.91 -20.20
C GLY A 268 -14.64 2.06 -20.93
N PHE A 269 -15.51 1.04 -20.91
CA PHE A 269 -16.88 1.14 -21.44
C PHE A 269 -17.89 1.63 -20.41
N ILE A 270 -17.74 1.23 -19.14
CA ILE A 270 -18.78 1.44 -18.12
C ILE A 270 -18.53 2.70 -17.28
N MET A 271 -17.28 3.03 -16.96
CA MET A 271 -16.90 4.05 -15.96
C MET A 271 -16.05 5.16 -16.56
N PHE A 272 -15.16 4.82 -17.48
CA PHE A 272 -14.20 5.74 -18.07
C PHE A 272 -14.34 5.76 -19.61
N PRO A 273 -15.46 6.23 -20.18
CA PRO A 273 -15.66 6.28 -21.63
C PRO A 273 -14.59 7.07 -22.37
N CYS A 274 -13.86 7.96 -21.70
CA CYS A 274 -12.71 8.65 -22.26
C CYS A 274 -11.49 7.74 -22.52
N ILE A 275 -11.35 6.59 -21.85
CA ILE A 275 -10.27 5.60 -22.09
C ILE A 275 -10.49 4.91 -23.44
N THR A 276 -11.74 4.71 -23.84
CA THR A 276 -12.12 4.09 -25.11
C THR A 276 -12.33 5.10 -26.24
N ASP A 277 -12.15 6.41 -25.97
CA ASP A 277 -12.29 7.48 -26.94
C ASP A 277 -11.03 7.62 -27.82
N PRO A 278 -11.06 7.23 -29.12
CA PRO A 278 -9.91 7.34 -30.00
C PRO A 278 -9.51 8.79 -30.30
N TYR A 279 -10.38 9.77 -29.98
CA TYR A 279 -10.14 11.19 -30.20
C TYR A 279 -9.80 11.96 -28.92
N ARG A 280 -9.54 11.27 -27.80
CA ARG A 280 -9.28 11.87 -26.49
C ARG A 280 -8.21 12.96 -26.55
N HIS A 281 -7.06 12.69 -27.17
CA HIS A 281 -5.97 13.66 -27.29
C HIS A 281 -6.39 14.94 -28.04
N ARG A 282 -7.23 14.80 -29.06
CA ARG A 282 -7.74 15.95 -29.83
C ARG A 282 -8.69 16.79 -28.98
N ARG A 283 -9.61 16.14 -28.26
CA ARG A 283 -10.53 16.81 -27.33
C ARG A 283 -9.79 17.54 -26.20
N ILE A 284 -8.79 16.89 -25.59
CA ILE A 284 -7.97 17.51 -24.53
C ILE A 284 -7.24 18.73 -25.11
N ASN A 285 -6.58 18.61 -26.26
CA ASN A 285 -5.88 19.74 -26.88
C ASN A 285 -6.82 20.89 -27.24
N GLU A 286 -8.05 20.60 -27.70
CA GLU A 286 -9.07 21.62 -27.96
C GLU A 286 -9.55 22.31 -26.68
N LEU A 287 -9.76 21.56 -25.59
CA LEU A 287 -10.12 22.10 -24.29
C LEU A 287 -9.00 22.95 -23.69
N THR A 288 -7.75 22.48 -23.76
CA THR A 288 -6.57 23.22 -23.27
C THR A 288 -6.42 24.54 -24.02
N LYS A 289 -6.55 24.53 -25.37
CA LYS A 289 -6.53 25.77 -26.17
C LYS A 289 -7.67 26.72 -25.83
N ARG A 290 -8.88 26.20 -25.58
CA ARG A 290 -10.01 27.03 -25.13
C ARG A 290 -9.74 27.65 -23.76
N LEU A 291 -9.21 26.90 -22.81
CA LEU A 291 -8.86 27.40 -21.48
C LEU A 291 -7.72 28.43 -21.52
N GLU A 292 -6.72 28.23 -22.38
CA GLU A 292 -5.66 29.21 -22.64
C GLU A 292 -6.22 30.48 -23.28
N GLY A 293 -7.15 30.35 -24.24
CA GLY A 293 -7.88 31.48 -24.85
C GLY A 293 -8.70 32.27 -23.84
N ILE A 294 -9.48 31.58 -22.98
CA ILE A 294 -10.26 32.21 -21.90
C ILE A 294 -9.34 32.95 -20.92
N LYS A 295 -8.17 32.38 -20.58
CA LYS A 295 -7.19 33.05 -19.72
C LYS A 295 -6.64 34.33 -20.37
N LEU A 296 -6.39 34.31 -21.68
CA LEU A 296 -5.91 35.47 -22.43
C LEU A 296 -6.98 36.56 -22.51
N GLU A 297 -8.23 36.21 -22.82
CA GLU A 297 -9.37 37.15 -22.81
C GLU A 297 -9.60 37.76 -21.41
N SER A 298 -9.53 36.94 -20.35
CA SER A 298 -9.65 37.42 -18.97
C SER A 298 -8.47 38.27 -18.47
N SER A 299 -7.36 38.29 -19.22
CA SER A 299 -6.20 39.15 -18.93
C SER A 299 -6.22 40.45 -19.75
N GLU A 300 -7.06 40.52 -20.79
CA GLU A 300 -7.31 41.73 -21.60
C GLU A 300 -8.54 42.51 -21.13
N GLU A 301 -9.49 41.86 -20.44
CA GLU A 301 -10.61 42.53 -19.78
C GLU A 301 -10.24 42.91 -18.32
N ASP A 302 -10.12 44.22 -18.09
CA ASP A 302 -9.98 44.84 -16.78
C ASP A 302 -11.10 44.36 -15.83
N PHE A 303 -10.73 44.04 -14.59
CA PHE A 303 -11.63 43.53 -13.55
C PHE A 303 -12.86 44.43 -13.35
N SER A 304 -14.06 43.90 -13.63
CA SER A 304 -15.31 44.32 -13.00
C SER A 304 -15.86 43.14 -12.19
N GLU A 305 -16.14 43.37 -10.91
CA GLU A 305 -16.30 42.38 -9.83
C GLU A 305 -17.53 41.46 -9.90
N ASP A 306 -18.30 41.43 -11.01
CA ASP A 306 -19.66 40.87 -11.03
C ASP A 306 -19.89 39.62 -11.90
N ASN A 307 -18.87 39.00 -12.49
CA ASN A 307 -19.07 37.81 -13.34
C ASN A 307 -18.19 36.62 -12.94
N ILE A 308 -18.68 35.78 -12.02
CA ILE A 308 -18.20 34.40 -11.85
C ILE A 308 -19.32 33.46 -12.34
N PRO A 309 -19.19 32.82 -13.51
CA PRO A 309 -20.12 31.78 -13.92
C PRO A 309 -19.85 30.52 -13.11
N GLU A 310 -20.84 30.16 -12.30
CA GLU A 310 -20.93 28.94 -11.53
C GLU A 310 -21.23 27.75 -12.47
N GLN A 311 -20.23 27.17 -13.15
CA GLN A 311 -20.37 25.85 -13.78
C GLN A 311 -19.05 25.29 -14.33
N ILE A 312 -18.31 24.53 -13.52
CA ILE A 312 -17.44 23.46 -14.03
C ILE A 312 -17.47 22.27 -13.04
N TYR A 313 -18.49 21.42 -13.21
CA TYR A 313 -18.41 20.01 -12.85
C TYR A 313 -18.86 19.22 -14.07
N LEU A 314 -17.90 18.63 -14.79
CA LEU A 314 -18.11 17.52 -15.73
C LEU A 314 -16.81 16.73 -15.87
#